data_AF-A0A2I3HZU3-F1
#
_entry.id   AF-A0A2I3HZU3-F1
#
_cell.length_a   1.000
_cell.length_b   1.000
_cell.length_c   1.000
_cell.angle_alpha   90.00
_cell.angle_beta   90.00
_cell.angle_gamma   90.00
#
_symmetry.space_group_name_H-M   'P 1'
#
loop_
_entity.id
_entity.type
_entity.pdbx_description
1 polymer ?
#
loop_
_entity_poly.entity_id
_entity_poly.type
_entity_poly.pdbx_seq_one_letter_code
_entity_poly.pdbx_strand_id
1 'polypeptide(L)'
;CYGAEAEDIKCCNTCEDVREAYRRRGWAFKNPDTIEQCPARGLQRTQPENERECSLQVAGNFHFAPGKSFQQSHVHVHDLQSFGLDNINMTHYIQHLSFGEDYPGIVNPLDHTNVTAPQASMMFQYFVKVVPTVYMKVDGEVLRTNQFSVTRHEKVANGLLGDQGLPGVFVLYELSTSHPEEN
;
A
#
# COMPACT_ATOMS: atom_id res chain seq x y z
N CYS A 1 -25.09 14.53 -17.17
CA CYS A 1 -24.13 13.65 -16.49
C CYS A 1 -22.67 14.03 -16.76
N TYR A 2 -22.31 15.32 -16.93
CA TYR A 2 -20.90 15.73 -17.13
C TYR A 2 -20.18 14.96 -18.26
N GLY A 3 -20.88 14.65 -19.36
CA GLY A 3 -20.33 13.92 -20.50
C GLY A 3 -20.33 12.40 -20.35
N ALA A 4 -20.85 11.86 -19.25
CA ALA A 4 -20.97 10.43 -19.00
C ALA A 4 -22.34 9.83 -19.35
N GLU A 5 -23.16 10.51 -20.15
CA GLU A 5 -24.45 9.99 -20.61
C GLU A 5 -24.28 8.72 -21.46
N ALA A 6 -25.18 7.75 -21.32
CA ALA A 6 -25.23 6.52 -22.12
C ALA A 6 -26.65 6.31 -22.68
N GLU A 7 -26.85 5.29 -23.52
CA GLU A 7 -28.18 5.01 -24.09
C GLU A 7 -29.24 4.77 -23.00
N ASP A 8 -28.83 4.18 -21.88
CA ASP A 8 -29.65 3.87 -20.71
C ASP A 8 -29.58 4.92 -19.58
N ILE A 9 -28.61 5.83 -19.60
CA ILE A 9 -28.45 6.93 -18.62
C ILE A 9 -28.36 8.26 -19.35
N LYS A 10 -29.51 8.89 -19.56
CA LYS A 10 -29.59 10.19 -20.26
C LYS A 10 -29.37 11.39 -19.34
N CYS A 11 -29.71 11.27 -18.06
CA CYS A 11 -29.60 12.33 -17.06
C CYS A 11 -29.11 11.77 -15.72
N CYS A 12 -28.39 12.59 -14.94
CA CYS A 12 -27.89 12.23 -13.61
C CYS A 12 -28.42 13.28 -12.64
N ASN A 13 -29.24 12.84 -11.69
CA ASN A 13 -29.98 13.73 -10.79
C ASN A 13 -29.39 13.73 -9.38
N THR A 14 -28.60 12.72 -9.03
CA THR A 14 -27.89 12.61 -7.74
C THR A 14 -26.38 12.47 -7.93
N CYS A 15 -25.61 12.74 -6.86
CA CYS A 15 -24.15 12.51 -6.86
C CYS A 15 -23.82 11.05 -7.22
N GLU A 16 -24.61 10.10 -6.71
CA GLU A 16 -24.42 8.67 -6.98
C GLU A 16 -24.69 8.31 -8.45
N ASP A 17 -25.68 8.94 -9.09
CA ASP A 17 -25.92 8.74 -10.53
C ASP A 17 -24.72 9.16 -11.37
N VAL A 18 -24.06 10.28 -11.01
CA VAL A 18 -22.85 10.75 -11.71
C VAL A 18 -21.68 9.80 -11.48
N ARG A 19 -21.51 9.29 -10.24
CA ARG A 19 -20.47 8.30 -9.92
C ARG A 19 -20.67 6.99 -10.68
N GLU A 20 -21.90 6.51 -10.78
CA GLU A 20 -22.25 5.29 -11.52
C GLU A 20 -21.99 5.46 -13.01
N ALA A 21 -22.42 6.58 -13.60
CA ALA A 21 -22.20 6.88 -15.01
C ALA A 21 -20.70 6.94 -15.36
N TYR A 22 -19.88 7.56 -14.49
CA TYR A 22 -18.42 7.60 -14.66
C TYR A 22 -17.80 6.21 -14.55
N ARG A 23 -18.26 5.39 -13.59
CA ARG A 23 -17.77 4.03 -13.38
C ARG A 23 -18.02 3.15 -14.61
N ARG A 24 -19.21 3.22 -15.20
CA ARG A 24 -19.57 2.46 -16.42
C ARG A 24 -18.73 2.84 -17.64
N ARG A 25 -18.28 4.09 -17.72
CA ARG A 25 -17.35 4.56 -18.75
C ARG A 25 -15.87 4.35 -18.41
N GLY A 26 -15.55 3.81 -17.23
CA GLY A 26 -14.18 3.64 -16.76
C GLY A 26 -13.47 4.98 -16.46
N TRP A 27 -14.22 6.04 -16.20
CA TRP A 27 -13.68 7.36 -15.89
C TRP A 27 -13.42 7.52 -14.39
N ALA A 28 -12.28 8.13 -14.06
CA ALA A 28 -11.92 8.41 -12.67
C ALA A 28 -12.73 9.59 -12.11
N PHE A 29 -13.33 9.38 -10.94
CA PHE A 29 -14.10 10.39 -10.22
C PHE A 29 -13.15 11.26 -9.37
N LYS A 30 -12.45 12.20 -10.03
CA LYS A 30 -11.30 12.91 -9.42
C LYS A 30 -11.67 14.07 -8.51
N ASN A 31 -12.70 14.86 -8.84
CA ASN A 31 -13.10 16.04 -8.07
C ASN A 31 -14.62 16.09 -7.85
N PRO A 32 -15.14 15.69 -6.67
CA PRO A 32 -16.56 15.81 -6.36
C PRO A 32 -17.03 17.27 -6.32
N ASP A 33 -16.14 18.21 -5.97
CA ASP A 33 -16.48 19.64 -5.80
C ASP A 33 -16.82 20.36 -7.12
N THR A 34 -16.46 19.75 -8.26
CA THR A 34 -16.82 20.28 -9.60
C THR A 34 -18.19 19.79 -10.09
N ILE A 35 -18.90 18.99 -9.29
CA ILE A 35 -20.17 18.35 -9.64
C ILE A 35 -21.26 18.92 -8.74
N GLU A 36 -22.23 19.62 -9.33
CA GLU A 36 -23.32 20.31 -8.63
C GLU A 36 -24.19 19.35 -7.82
N GLN A 37 -24.42 18.13 -8.34
CA GLN A 37 -25.15 17.06 -7.66
C GLN A 37 -24.40 16.51 -6.44
N CYS A 38 -23.10 16.80 -6.31
CA CYS A 38 -22.26 16.44 -5.17
C CYS A 38 -22.01 17.69 -4.33
N PRO A 39 -22.92 18.03 -3.40
CA PRO A 39 -22.71 19.19 -2.55
C PRO A 39 -21.38 19.04 -1.81
N ALA A 40 -20.60 20.13 -1.73
CA ALA A 40 -19.42 20.26 -0.88
C ALA A 40 -19.84 20.24 0.61
N ARG A 41 -20.43 19.13 1.05
CA ARG A 41 -20.57 18.80 2.46
C ARG A 41 -19.24 18.21 2.87
N GLY A 42 -18.40 19.07 3.42
CA GLY A 42 -17.27 18.66 4.24
C GLY A 42 -17.74 17.55 5.17
N LEU A 43 -16.99 16.46 5.13
CA LEU A 43 -17.04 15.29 6.01
C LEU A 43 -17.94 15.52 7.23
N GLN A 44 -19.19 15.06 7.13
CA GLN A 44 -20.15 15.20 8.22
C GLN A 44 -19.61 14.33 9.36
N ARG A 45 -19.05 14.98 10.38
CA ARG A 45 -18.55 14.34 11.61
C ARG A 45 -19.70 13.55 12.20
N THR A 46 -19.64 12.23 12.06
CA THR A 46 -20.43 11.33 12.89
C THR A 46 -20.11 11.67 14.35
N GLN A 47 -21.15 11.71 15.19
CA GLN A 47 -21.04 11.96 16.63
C GLN A 47 -19.99 11.03 17.26
N PRO A 48 -19.38 11.39 18.41
CA PRO A 48 -18.47 10.49 19.12
C PRO A 48 -19.32 9.39 19.77
N GLU A 49 -19.78 8.42 18.99
CA GLU A 49 -20.06 7.09 19.52
C GLU A 49 -18.71 6.50 19.87
N ASN A 50 -18.42 6.40 21.17
CA ASN A 50 -17.30 5.66 21.77
C ASN A 50 -16.36 5.08 20.71
N GLU A 51 -15.39 5.90 20.26
CA GLU A 51 -14.32 5.47 19.36
C GLU A 51 -13.52 4.40 20.10
N ARG A 52 -14.02 3.16 20.08
CA ARG A 52 -13.14 2.02 20.05
C ARG A 52 -12.42 2.20 18.74
N GLU A 53 -11.21 2.73 18.83
CA GLU A 53 -10.25 2.77 17.75
C GLU A 53 -10.06 1.32 17.29
N CYS A 54 -10.93 0.87 16.39
CA CYS A 54 -10.82 -0.42 15.75
C CYS A 54 -9.76 -0.22 14.68
N SER A 55 -8.49 -0.25 15.11
CA SER A 55 -7.37 -0.22 14.19
C SER A 55 -7.46 -1.49 13.34
N LEU A 56 -8.01 -1.35 12.14
CA LEU A 56 -7.99 -2.40 11.13
C LEU A 56 -6.54 -2.57 10.68
N GLN A 57 -5.80 -3.34 11.45
CA GLN A 57 -4.47 -3.81 11.10
C GLN A 57 -4.64 -4.86 9.99
N VAL A 58 -4.43 -4.44 8.74
CA VAL A 58 -4.56 -5.29 7.55
C VAL A 58 -3.20 -5.67 7.01
N ALA A 59 -3.04 -6.94 6.63
CA ALA A 59 -1.90 -7.38 5.85
C ALA A 59 -1.88 -6.62 4.51
N GLY A 60 -0.68 -6.33 4.01
CA GLY A 60 -0.53 -5.52 2.81
C GLY A 60 0.76 -5.78 2.05
N ASN A 61 0.86 -5.15 0.89
CA ASN A 61 2.02 -5.23 0.02
C ASN A 61 2.26 -3.85 -0.58
N PHE A 62 3.45 -3.30 -0.35
CA PHE A 62 3.93 -2.16 -1.13
C PHE A 62 5.19 -2.58 -1.89
N HIS A 63 5.36 -1.99 -3.07
CA HIS A 63 6.47 -2.34 -3.94
C HIS A 63 6.97 -1.14 -4.74
N PHE A 64 8.25 -1.19 -5.06
CA PHE A 64 8.94 -0.28 -5.94
C PHE A 64 9.36 -1.05 -7.19
N ALA A 65 8.72 -0.77 -8.31
CA ALA A 65 9.00 -1.40 -9.59
C ALA A 65 9.02 -0.35 -10.71
N PRO A 66 9.86 -0.55 -11.74
CA PRO A 66 9.90 0.33 -12.90
C PRO A 66 8.64 0.18 -13.76
N GLY A 67 8.07 1.30 -14.21
CA GLY A 67 6.89 1.34 -15.08
C GLY A 67 5.87 2.38 -14.65
N LYS A 68 4.88 2.64 -15.51
CA LYS A 68 3.70 3.41 -15.10
C LYS A 68 2.75 2.48 -14.34
N SER A 69 2.47 2.81 -13.08
CA SER A 69 1.48 2.09 -12.27
C SER A 69 0.07 2.47 -12.72
N PHE A 70 -0.67 1.52 -13.29
CA PHE A 70 -2.10 1.70 -13.58
C PHE A 70 -2.93 0.81 -12.66
N GLN A 71 -3.87 1.42 -11.92
CA GLN A 71 -4.96 0.69 -11.25
C GLN A 71 -6.11 0.56 -12.24
N GLN A 72 -6.35 -0.63 -12.76
CA GLN A 72 -7.61 -1.01 -13.41
C GLN A 72 -8.22 -2.16 -12.62
N SER A 73 -9.48 -2.01 -12.22
CA SER A 73 -10.30 -3.10 -11.65
C SER A 73 -9.65 -3.90 -10.51
N HIS A 74 -9.14 -3.23 -9.48
CA HIS A 74 -8.53 -3.86 -8.29
C HIS A 74 -7.25 -4.67 -8.54
N VAL A 75 -6.62 -4.54 -9.72
CA VAL A 75 -5.35 -5.20 -10.05
C VAL A 75 -4.31 -4.14 -10.45
N HIS A 76 -3.09 -4.29 -9.92
CA HIS A 76 -1.94 -3.49 -10.32
C HIS A 76 -1.39 -4.03 -11.64
N VAL A 77 -1.64 -3.34 -12.75
CA VAL A 77 -1.09 -3.71 -14.07
C VAL A 77 0.01 -2.72 -14.42
N HIS A 78 1.20 -3.23 -14.72
CA HIS A 78 2.32 -2.42 -15.20
C HIS A 78 2.31 -2.43 -16.73
N ASP A 79 2.35 -1.25 -17.36
CA ASP A 79 2.70 -1.12 -18.77
C ASP A 79 4.23 -1.17 -18.89
N LEU A 80 4.73 -2.36 -19.22
CA LEU A 80 6.15 -2.70 -19.23
C LEU A 80 6.79 -2.59 -20.63
N GLN A 81 5.99 -2.33 -21.68
CA GLN A 81 6.47 -2.33 -23.06
C GLN A 81 7.43 -1.18 -23.38
N SER A 82 7.40 -0.10 -22.59
CA SER A 82 8.19 1.12 -22.86
C SER A 82 9.52 1.20 -22.10
N PHE A 83 9.80 0.30 -21.14
CA PHE A 83 10.87 0.52 -20.15
C PHE A 83 12.12 -0.34 -20.29
N GLY A 84 12.19 -1.27 -21.26
CA GLY A 84 13.38 -2.11 -21.46
C GLY A 84 13.79 -2.81 -20.17
N LEU A 85 12.92 -3.67 -19.65
CA LEU A 85 13.04 -4.29 -18.33
C LEU A 85 14.32 -5.10 -18.12
N ASP A 86 15.02 -5.47 -19.20
CA ASP A 86 16.13 -6.43 -19.19
C ASP A 86 17.45 -5.86 -18.64
N ASN A 87 17.53 -4.55 -18.35
CA ASN A 87 18.76 -3.87 -17.92
C ASN A 87 18.59 -2.89 -16.74
N ILE A 88 17.64 -3.14 -15.84
CA ILE A 88 17.36 -2.22 -14.72
C ILE A 88 18.18 -2.62 -13.50
N ASN A 89 18.95 -1.68 -12.93
CA ASN A 89 19.70 -1.91 -11.70
C ASN A 89 18.77 -1.73 -10.48
N MET A 90 18.62 -2.80 -9.70
CA MET A 90 17.74 -2.86 -8.52
C MET A 90 18.52 -2.78 -7.20
N THR A 91 19.77 -2.31 -7.24
CA THR A 91 20.55 -1.96 -6.05
C THR A 91 19.82 -0.90 -5.24
N HIS A 92 19.68 -1.10 -3.93
CA HIS A 92 18.95 -0.19 -3.06
C HIS A 92 19.54 -0.13 -1.65
N TYR A 93 19.25 0.96 -0.97
CA TYR A 93 19.60 1.20 0.42
C TYR A 93 18.33 1.48 1.20
N ILE A 94 18.05 0.66 2.20
CA ILE A 94 16.93 0.86 3.11
C ILE A 94 17.44 1.75 4.23
N GLN A 95 17.00 3.01 4.21
CA GLN A 95 17.40 3.97 5.25
C GLN A 95 16.76 3.60 6.58
N HIS A 96 15.44 3.42 6.60
CA HIS A 96 14.68 3.08 7.78
C HIS A 96 13.33 2.45 7.38
N LEU A 97 12.91 1.41 8.10
CA LEU A 97 11.57 0.83 7.98
C LEU A 97 11.06 0.48 9.37
N SER A 98 9.94 1.07 9.78
CA SER A 98 9.31 0.85 11.08
C SER A 98 7.80 0.68 10.94
N PHE A 99 7.20 0.05 11.95
CA PHE A 99 5.75 -0.16 12.05
C PHE A 99 5.28 0.36 13.41
N GLY A 100 4.74 1.57 13.46
CA GLY A 100 4.32 2.23 14.71
C GLY A 100 5.34 3.23 15.22
N GLU A 101 5.27 3.56 16.51
CA GLU A 101 6.17 4.54 17.12
C GLU A 101 7.46 3.88 17.64
N ASP A 102 8.59 4.56 17.44
CA ASP A 102 9.89 4.13 17.96
C ASP A 102 9.97 4.29 19.48
N TYR A 103 10.71 3.39 20.13
CA TYR A 103 11.03 3.45 21.55
C TYR A 103 12.52 3.15 21.80
N PRO A 104 13.09 3.60 22.92
CA PRO A 104 14.49 3.36 23.23
C PRO A 104 14.84 1.87 23.22
N GLY A 105 15.83 1.50 22.39
CA GLY A 105 16.30 0.11 22.27
C GLY A 105 15.59 -0.72 21.20
N ILE A 106 14.59 -0.17 20.48
CA ILE A 106 14.03 -0.86 19.30
C ILE A 106 15.12 -1.02 18.23
N VAL A 107 15.19 -2.21 17.63
CA VAL A 107 16.09 -2.51 16.51
C VAL A 107 15.25 -3.00 15.35
N ASN A 108 15.13 -2.19 14.31
CA ASN A 108 14.41 -2.56 13.08
C ASN A 108 15.36 -3.35 12.16
N PRO A 109 15.03 -4.61 11.78
CA PRO A 109 15.95 -5.49 11.05
C PRO A 109 16.47 -4.99 9.70
N LEU A 110 15.77 -4.04 9.06
CA LEU A 110 16.12 -3.52 7.73
C LEU A 110 16.78 -2.14 7.75
N ASP A 111 16.93 -1.52 8.92
CA ASP A 111 17.53 -0.20 9.02
C ASP A 111 18.99 -0.23 8.52
N HIS A 112 19.35 0.81 7.77
CA HIS A 112 20.68 0.98 7.18
C HIS A 112 21.18 -0.21 6.35
N THR A 113 20.27 -0.97 5.73
CA THR A 113 20.63 -2.17 4.95
C THR A 113 20.94 -1.79 3.50
N ASN A 114 22.17 -2.08 3.06
CA ASN A 114 22.58 -1.93 1.66
C ASN A 114 22.45 -3.28 0.93
N VAL A 115 21.73 -3.28 -0.20
CA VAL A 115 21.53 -4.47 -1.04
C VAL A 115 21.99 -4.17 -2.45
N THR A 116 23.04 -4.88 -2.87
CA THR A 116 23.59 -4.79 -4.22
C THR A 116 22.92 -5.82 -5.13
N ALA A 117 22.44 -5.38 -6.28
CA ALA A 117 21.91 -6.29 -7.30
C ALA A 117 23.08 -6.90 -8.10
N PRO A 118 23.32 -8.22 -8.00
CA PRO A 118 24.40 -8.87 -8.74
C PRO A 118 24.12 -8.97 -10.25
N GLN A 119 22.84 -8.84 -10.64
CA GLN A 119 22.38 -8.91 -12.02
C GLN A 119 21.36 -7.79 -12.27
N ALA A 120 21.17 -7.43 -13.54
CA ALA A 120 20.06 -6.59 -13.92
C ALA A 120 18.74 -7.31 -13.63
N SER A 121 17.69 -6.52 -13.43
CA SER A 121 16.31 -7.02 -13.36
C SER A 121 16.08 -7.96 -12.18
N MET A 122 16.80 -7.77 -11.08
CA MET A 122 16.57 -8.52 -9.84
C MET A 122 15.23 -8.15 -9.21
N MET A 123 14.54 -9.15 -8.69
CA MET A 123 13.39 -9.04 -7.82
C MET A 123 13.82 -9.33 -6.38
N PHE A 124 13.60 -8.39 -5.48
CA PHE A 124 13.84 -8.53 -4.04
C PHE A 124 12.50 -8.56 -3.32
N GLN A 125 12.28 -9.57 -2.48
CA GLN A 125 11.08 -9.71 -1.66
C GLN A 125 11.45 -9.74 -0.19
N TYR A 126 10.83 -8.87 0.60
CA TYR A 126 10.94 -8.81 2.05
C TYR A 126 9.60 -9.25 2.63
N PHE A 127 9.59 -10.43 3.25
CA PHE A 127 8.45 -10.94 3.99
C PHE A 127 8.59 -10.47 5.43
N VAL A 128 7.76 -9.51 5.82
CA VAL A 128 7.78 -8.84 7.10
C VAL A 128 6.67 -9.39 7.98
N LYS A 129 7.03 -9.90 9.15
CA LYS A 129 6.06 -10.32 10.17
C LYS A 129 6.05 -9.32 11.30
N VAL A 130 4.98 -8.55 11.39
CA VAL A 130 4.79 -7.47 12.37
C VAL A 130 4.14 -8.04 13.64
N VAL A 131 4.74 -7.78 14.79
CA VAL A 131 4.32 -8.26 16.11
C VAL A 131 3.98 -7.07 17.00
N PRO A 132 2.70 -6.91 17.41
CA PRO A 132 2.31 -5.89 18.37
C PRO A 132 3.09 -6.02 19.68
N THR A 133 3.67 -4.92 20.15
CA THR A 133 4.51 -4.84 21.34
C THR A 133 4.02 -3.72 22.24
N VAL A 134 4.00 -3.96 23.55
CA VAL A 134 3.73 -2.93 24.55
C VAL A 134 5.04 -2.56 25.23
N TYR A 135 5.38 -1.28 25.21
CA TYR A 135 6.55 -0.73 25.91
C TYR A 135 6.09 0.18 27.04
N MET A 136 6.62 -0.02 28.24
CA MET A 136 6.36 0.85 29.38
C MET A 136 7.53 1.81 29.55
N LYS A 137 7.28 3.12 29.38
CA LYS A 137 8.28 4.15 29.64
C LYS A 137 8.57 4.25 31.15
N VAL A 138 9.72 4.85 31.48
CA VAL A 138 10.18 5.02 32.87
C VAL A 138 9.22 5.91 33.69
N ASP A 139 8.50 6.81 33.03
CA ASP A 139 7.48 7.68 33.62
C ASP A 139 6.10 6.98 33.79
N GLY A 140 5.98 5.72 33.40
CA GLY A 140 4.75 4.93 33.48
C GLY A 140 3.83 5.07 32.27
N GLU A 141 4.20 5.85 31.25
CA GLU A 141 3.44 5.93 30.00
C GLU A 141 3.52 4.60 29.24
N VAL A 142 2.37 4.07 28.83
CA VAL A 142 2.28 2.82 28.07
C VAL A 142 2.21 3.13 26.58
N LEU A 143 3.25 2.74 25.85
CA LEU A 143 3.33 2.86 24.41
C LEU A 143 2.93 1.53 23.75
N ARG A 144 1.94 1.57 22.87
CA ARG A 144 1.55 0.42 22.02
C ARG A 144 2.16 0.63 20.65
N THR A 145 3.09 -0.24 20.28
CA THR A 145 3.85 -0.14 19.03
C THR A 145 4.02 -1.54 18.43
N ASN A 146 4.90 -1.72 17.44
CA ASN A 146 5.21 -3.01 16.86
C ASN A 146 6.71 -3.25 16.76
N GLN A 147 7.08 -4.51 16.83
CA GLN A 147 8.35 -5.03 16.35
C GLN A 147 8.10 -5.82 15.08
N PHE A 148 9.15 -6.16 14.33
CA PHE A 148 8.99 -7.07 13.21
C PHE A 148 10.23 -7.92 12.96
N SER A 149 10.02 -9.04 12.29
CA SER A 149 11.07 -9.86 11.72
C SER A 149 10.95 -9.89 10.20
N VAL A 150 12.06 -10.20 9.52
CA VAL A 150 12.11 -10.19 8.05
C VAL A 150 12.78 -11.43 7.51
N THR A 151 12.16 -12.01 6.50
CA THR A 151 12.77 -13.01 5.60
C THR A 151 12.96 -12.38 4.22
N ARG A 152 14.19 -12.41 3.69
CA ARG A 152 14.52 -11.87 2.37
C ARG A 152 14.64 -12.99 1.33
N HIS A 153 14.02 -12.78 0.18
CA HIS A 153 14.22 -13.58 -1.03
C HIS A 153 14.66 -12.70 -2.19
N GLU A 154 15.51 -13.23 -3.05
CA GLU A 154 15.95 -12.54 -4.26
C GLU A 154 16.01 -13.51 -5.43
N LYS A 155 15.62 -13.05 -6.62
CA LYS A 155 15.75 -13.81 -7.87
C LYS A 155 15.85 -12.87 -9.05
N VAL A 156 16.36 -13.36 -10.18
CA VAL A 156 16.32 -12.62 -11.44
C VAL A 156 14.89 -12.66 -11.98
N ALA A 157 14.31 -11.50 -12.30
CA ALA A 157 13.02 -11.41 -12.96
C ALA A 157 13.22 -11.49 -14.48
N ASN A 158 13.00 -12.67 -15.04
CA ASN A 158 12.95 -12.87 -16.49
C ASN A 158 11.50 -12.69 -16.95
N GLY A 159 11.12 -11.47 -17.37
CA GLY A 159 9.71 -11.13 -17.55
C GLY A 159 9.26 -10.79 -18.97
N LEU A 160 8.79 -11.80 -19.72
CA LEU A 160 7.81 -11.58 -20.81
C LEU A 160 6.63 -12.59 -20.81
N LEU A 161 6.75 -13.78 -20.19
CA LEU A 161 5.70 -14.83 -20.16
C LEU A 161 5.69 -15.60 -18.84
N GLY A 162 4.64 -15.44 -18.02
CA GLY A 162 4.22 -16.38 -16.96
C GLY A 162 5.09 -16.53 -15.70
N ASP A 163 4.44 -16.54 -14.52
CA ASP A 163 4.90 -16.99 -13.19
C ASP A 163 6.22 -16.47 -12.57
N GLN A 164 7.07 -15.76 -13.31
CA GLN A 164 8.43 -15.43 -12.87
C GLN A 164 8.58 -14.05 -12.20
N GLY A 165 7.49 -13.31 -12.00
CA GLY A 165 7.50 -12.02 -11.28
C GLY A 165 8.13 -10.87 -12.07
N LEU A 166 8.13 -9.68 -11.47
CA LEU A 166 8.66 -8.45 -12.09
C LEU A 166 9.91 -7.98 -11.35
N PRO A 167 10.87 -7.34 -12.04
CA PRO A 167 12.00 -6.71 -11.37
C PRO A 167 11.46 -5.62 -10.44
N GLY A 168 11.97 -5.56 -9.22
CA GLY A 168 11.37 -4.69 -8.20
C GLY A 168 11.80 -5.03 -6.79
N VAL A 169 11.49 -4.12 -5.87
CA VAL A 169 11.59 -4.33 -4.43
C VAL A 169 10.19 -4.44 -3.87
N PHE A 170 9.85 -5.57 -3.27
CA PHE A 170 8.52 -5.89 -2.77
C PHE A 170 8.60 -6.10 -1.26
N VAL A 171 7.72 -5.44 -0.51
CA VAL A 171 7.60 -5.62 0.94
C VAL A 171 6.20 -6.13 1.22
N LEU A 172 6.12 -7.39 1.60
CA LEU A 172 4.89 -8.07 1.96
C LEU A 172 4.86 -8.14 3.49
N TYR A 173 3.87 -7.50 4.10
CA TYR A 173 3.79 -7.45 5.56
C TYR A 173 2.48 -8.08 6.04
N GLU A 174 2.61 -8.91 7.08
CA GLU A 174 1.49 -9.50 7.81
C GLU A 174 1.58 -9.15 9.29
N LEU A 175 0.42 -9.02 9.94
CA LEU A 175 0.34 -8.74 11.37
C LEU A 175 0.06 -10.04 12.11
N SER A 176 0.91 -10.37 13.08
CA SER A 176 0.71 -11.53 13.93
C SER A 176 -0.37 -11.23 14.96
N THR A 177 -1.29 -12.17 15.17
CA THR A 177 -2.31 -12.09 16.22
C THR A 177 -1.78 -12.40 17.62
N SER A 178 -0.53 -12.84 17.74
CA SER A 178 0.10 -13.18 19.02
C SER A 178 0.55 -11.92 19.76
N HIS A 179 -0.08 -11.62 20.90
CA HIS A 179 0.57 -10.84 21.94
C HIS A 179 1.70 -11.69 22.54
N PRO A 180 2.91 -11.15 22.77
CA PRO A 180 3.86 -11.85 23.61
C PRO A 180 3.25 -11.96 25.01
N GLU A 181 2.89 -13.17 25.42
CA GLU A 181 2.56 -13.47 26.81
C GLU A 181 3.86 -13.30 27.63
N GLU A 182 3.90 -12.28 28.48
CA GLU A 182 4.90 -12.21 29.54
C GLU A 182 4.63 -13.33 30.54
N ASN A 183 5.69 -14.08 30.86
CA ASN A 183 5.70 -15.20 31.81
C ASN A 183 6.28 -14.74 33.14
#